data_AF-B7P5J0-F1
#
_entry.id   AF-B7P5J0-F1
#
_cell.length_a   1.000
_cell.length_b   1.000
_cell.length_c   1.000
_cell.angle_alpha   90.00
_cell.angle_beta   90.00
_cell.angle_gamma   90.00
#
_symmetry.space_group_name_H-M   'P 1'
#
loop_
_entity.id
_entity.type
_entity.pdbx_description
1 polymer ?
#
loop_
_entity_poly.entity_id
_entity_poly.type
_entity_poly.pdbx_seq_one_letter_code
_entity_poly.pdbx_strand_id
1 'polypeptide(L)'
;MKYVGQVINETLRIWPPGLTFTTRKAKEDFEYKGIKYKAGTCIMSPTLQIHRDERFFPDPMKFDPDRFSEENEDSISKIAFQPFGMGPRNCVGMKLALLEVAYTIVKMTQHFRWELGDSQLGEMPMEQYGASSTPARGPWIVFHKL
;
A
#
# COMPACT_ATOMS: atom_id res chain seq x y z
N MET A 1 3.21 -7.24 -18.47
CA MET A 1 2.46 -6.71 -17.31
C MET A 1 3.31 -5.85 -16.36
N LYS A 2 4.52 -5.41 -16.74
CA LYS A 2 5.41 -4.64 -15.84
C LYS A 2 4.75 -3.37 -15.31
N TYR A 3 4.18 -2.56 -16.22
CA TYR A 3 3.49 -1.31 -15.86
C TYR A 3 2.24 -1.52 -14.98
N VAL A 4 1.49 -2.62 -15.18
CA VAL A 4 0.36 -2.95 -14.29
C VAL A 4 0.85 -3.24 -12.87
N GLY A 5 1.97 -3.94 -12.72
CA GLY A 5 2.59 -4.18 -11.42
C GLY A 5 3.05 -2.88 -10.75
N GLN A 6 3.62 -1.95 -11.52
CA GLN A 6 4.01 -0.62 -11.06
C GLN A 6 2.81 0.19 -10.53
N VAL A 7 1.72 0.22 -11.29
CA VAL A 7 0.44 0.86 -10.90
C VAL A 7 -0.11 0.26 -9.60
N ILE A 8 -0.08 -1.07 -9.46
CA ILE A 8 -0.53 -1.76 -8.24
C ILE A 8 0.35 -1.38 -7.05
N ASN A 9 1.67 -1.43 -7.19
CA ASN A 9 2.60 -1.10 -6.12
C ASN A 9 2.47 0.36 -5.67
N GLU A 10 2.33 1.29 -6.61
CA GLU A 10 2.13 2.72 -6.28
C GLU A 10 0.77 2.96 -5.60
N THR A 11 -0.28 2.25 -6.03
CA THR A 11 -1.58 2.29 -5.34
C THR A 11 -1.45 1.80 -3.90
N LEU A 12 -0.80 0.65 -3.69
CA LEU A 12 -0.56 0.07 -2.36
C LEU A 12 0.36 0.92 -1.49
N ARG A 13 1.27 1.71 -2.09
CA ARG A 13 2.12 2.66 -1.38
C ARG A 13 1.27 3.78 -0.78
N ILE A 14 0.51 4.50 -1.62
CA ILE A 14 -0.26 5.67 -1.19
C ILE A 14 -1.42 5.26 -0.27
N TRP A 15 -2.07 4.14 -0.60
CA TRP A 15 -3.29 3.65 0.04
C TRP A 15 -3.16 2.16 0.40
N PRO A 16 -2.38 1.80 1.43
CA PRO A 16 -2.29 0.43 1.91
C PRO A 16 -3.66 -0.03 2.46
N PRO A 17 -4.16 -1.22 2.04
CA PRO A 17 -5.49 -1.68 2.40
C PRO A 17 -5.57 -2.17 3.85
N GLY A 18 -4.61 -2.98 4.32
CA GLY A 18 -4.61 -3.47 5.70
C GLY A 18 -4.30 -2.37 6.72
N LEU A 19 -4.55 -2.66 8.01
CA LEU A 19 -4.22 -1.80 9.16
C LEU A 19 -2.98 -0.97 8.83
N THR A 20 -3.13 0.35 8.82
CA THR A 20 -2.13 1.34 8.38
C THR A 20 -0.82 1.29 9.18
N PHE A 21 -0.71 0.33 10.10
CA PHE A 21 0.39 0.00 10.95
C PHE A 21 0.44 -1.51 11.21
N THR A 22 1.61 -2.01 11.60
CA THR A 22 1.78 -3.35 12.15
C THR A 22 2.32 -3.28 13.57
N THR A 23 1.98 -4.26 14.42
CA THR A 23 2.46 -4.29 15.81
C THR A 23 3.23 -5.56 16.12
N ARG A 24 4.19 -5.46 17.05
CA ARG A 24 4.89 -6.59 17.67
C ARG A 24 4.96 -6.34 19.18
N LYS A 25 4.88 -7.41 19.97
CA LYS A 25 5.09 -7.34 21.42
C LYS A 25 6.51 -7.79 21.74
N ALA A 26 7.26 -6.97 22.47
CA ALA A 26 8.58 -7.33 22.97
C ALA A 26 8.47 -8.58 23.84
N LYS A 27 9.22 -9.63 23.51
CA LYS A 27 9.20 -10.89 24.27
C LYS A 27 10.02 -10.79 25.56
N GLU A 28 11.11 -10.05 25.50
CA GLU A 28 12.07 -9.82 26.57
C GLU A 28 12.51 -8.36 26.57
N ASP A 29 13.18 -7.96 27.65
CA ASP A 29 13.82 -6.65 27.72
C ASP A 29 14.92 -6.58 26.64
N PHE A 30 14.94 -5.50 25.86
CA PHE A 30 16.00 -5.28 24.87
C PHE A 30 16.31 -3.79 24.71
N GLU A 31 17.47 -3.50 24.13
CA GLU A 31 17.90 -2.14 23.81
C GLU A 31 18.11 -1.99 22.31
N TYR A 32 17.58 -0.91 21.74
CA TYR A 32 17.79 -0.57 20.34
C TYR A 32 18.06 0.93 20.20
N LYS A 33 19.19 1.28 19.59
CA LYS A 33 19.65 2.68 19.42
C LYS A 33 19.62 3.49 20.73
N GLY A 34 20.02 2.89 21.85
CA GLY A 34 20.03 3.52 23.17
C GLY A 34 18.66 3.58 23.86
N ILE A 35 17.60 3.08 23.23
CA ILE A 35 16.25 3.04 23.80
C ILE A 35 16.01 1.65 24.40
N LYS A 36 15.68 1.62 25.70
CA LYS A 36 15.36 0.38 26.42
C LYS A 36 13.87 0.09 26.32
N TYR A 37 13.54 -1.10 25.84
CA TYR A 37 12.18 -1.62 25.74
C TYR A 37 12.02 -2.74 26.76
N LYS A 38 10.90 -2.74 27.48
CA LYS A 38 10.57 -3.78 28.45
C LYS A 38 9.82 -4.93 27.78
N ALA A 39 9.99 -6.13 28.32
CA ALA A 39 9.15 -7.26 27.97
C ALA A 39 7.66 -6.86 28.08
N GLY A 40 6.88 -7.22 27.08
CA GLY A 40 5.47 -6.85 26.99
C GLY A 40 5.18 -5.51 26.29
N THR A 41 6.18 -4.65 26.04
CA THR A 41 5.96 -3.40 25.28
C THR A 41 5.44 -3.70 23.87
N CYS A 42 4.33 -3.06 23.49
CA CYS A 42 3.82 -3.10 22.12
C CYS A 42 4.55 -2.06 21.28
N ILE A 43 5.18 -2.50 20.20
CA ILE A 43 5.93 -1.68 19.26
C ILE A 43 5.14 -1.63 17.97
N MET A 44 4.86 -0.42 17.50
CA MET A 44 4.08 -0.16 16.29
C MET A 44 4.99 0.35 15.16
N SER A 45 4.92 -0.28 14.00
CA SER A 45 5.49 0.22 12.75
C SER A 45 4.39 0.91 11.95
N PRO A 46 4.44 2.25 11.75
CA PRO A 46 3.38 3.00 11.10
C PRO A 46 3.54 2.98 9.57
N THR A 47 3.13 1.88 8.92
CA THR A 47 3.27 1.65 7.48
C THR A 47 2.81 2.83 6.61
N LEU A 48 1.63 3.38 6.88
CA LEU A 48 1.07 4.50 6.09
C LEU A 48 1.96 5.74 6.18
N GLN A 49 2.47 6.05 7.38
CA GLN A 49 3.34 7.20 7.61
C GLN A 49 4.69 6.99 6.93
N ILE A 50 5.27 5.78 7.03
CA ILE A 50 6.53 5.43 6.35
C ILE A 50 6.38 5.56 4.82
N HIS A 51 5.26 5.10 4.26
CA HIS A 51 4.97 5.20 2.83
C HIS A 51 4.77 6.64 2.34
N ARG A 52 4.47 7.56 3.25
CA ARG A 52 4.27 9.00 2.99
C ARG A 52 5.43 9.87 3.44
N ASP A 53 6.51 9.26 3.88
CA ASP A 53 7.68 9.98 4.37
C ASP A 53 8.57 10.36 3.18
N GLU A 54 8.78 11.66 2.99
CA GLU A 54 9.61 12.22 1.92
C GLU A 54 11.06 11.72 1.95
N ARG A 55 11.55 11.26 3.12
CA ARG A 55 12.88 10.66 3.26
C ARG A 55 13.03 9.35 2.48
N PHE A 56 11.91 8.65 2.24
CA PHE A 56 11.89 7.39 1.49
C PHE A 56 11.18 7.54 0.14
N PHE A 57 10.21 8.44 0.05
CA PHE A 57 9.38 8.64 -1.14
C PHE A 57 9.22 10.13 -1.43
N PRO A 58 10.12 10.75 -2.23
CA PRO A 58 9.97 12.15 -2.68
C PRO A 58 8.59 12.41 -3.30
N ASP A 59 7.96 13.55 -3.07
CA ASP A 59 6.57 13.83 -3.52
C ASP A 59 5.57 12.69 -3.21
N PRO A 60 5.43 12.30 -1.92
CA PRO A 60 4.82 11.03 -1.53
C PRO A 60 3.33 10.92 -1.88
N MET A 61 2.64 12.02 -2.15
CA MET A 61 1.23 12.01 -2.55
C MET A 61 1.04 12.06 -4.07
N LYS A 62 2.10 12.28 -4.85
CA LYS A 62 2.06 12.14 -6.31
C LYS A 62 1.94 10.66 -6.65
N PHE A 63 0.96 10.31 -7.48
CA PHE A 63 0.84 8.98 -8.04
C PHE A 63 1.82 8.83 -9.21
N ASP A 64 2.90 8.09 -8.99
CA ASP A 64 3.98 7.91 -9.95
C ASP A 64 4.38 6.43 -10.07
N PRO A 65 3.75 5.65 -10.98
CA PRO A 65 4.05 4.23 -11.17
C PRO A 65 5.52 3.95 -11.50
N ASP A 66 6.18 4.87 -12.23
CA ASP A 66 7.57 4.71 -12.67
C ASP A 66 8.55 4.68 -11.49
N ARG A 67 8.12 5.07 -10.29
CA ARG A 67 8.86 4.84 -9.05
C ARG A 67 9.22 3.36 -8.84
N PHE A 68 8.34 2.44 -9.26
CA PHE A 68 8.54 1.00 -9.17
C PHE A 68 9.06 0.37 -10.49
N SER A 69 9.63 1.18 -11.38
CA SER A 69 10.33 0.70 -12.57
C SER A 69 11.60 -0.07 -12.22
N GLU A 70 12.11 -0.85 -13.17
CA GLU A 70 13.36 -1.63 -12.97
C GLU A 70 14.54 -0.67 -12.80
N GLU A 71 14.51 0.48 -13.47
CA GLU A 71 15.50 1.54 -13.39
C GLU A 71 15.54 2.23 -12.02
N ASN A 72 14.40 2.27 -11.31
CA ASN A 72 14.25 2.93 -10.02
C ASN A 72 14.23 1.96 -8.82
N GLU A 73 14.38 0.65 -9.03
CA GLU A 73 14.24 -0.37 -7.97
C GLU A 73 15.17 -0.10 -6.78
N ASP A 74 16.42 0.31 -7.05
CA ASP A 74 17.43 0.59 -6.02
C ASP A 74 17.21 1.93 -5.30
N SER A 75 16.36 2.81 -5.83
CA SER A 75 16.03 4.09 -5.19
C SER A 75 15.07 3.95 -4.00
N ILE A 76 14.32 2.84 -3.95
CA ILE A 76 13.34 2.59 -2.89
C ILE A 76 13.99 1.78 -1.77
N SER A 77 13.95 2.33 -0.57
CA SER A 77 14.31 1.57 0.63
C SER A 77 13.42 0.34 0.77
N LYS A 78 14.02 -0.86 0.68
CA LYS A 78 13.31 -2.15 0.79
C LYS A 78 12.56 -2.30 2.11
N ILE A 79 13.02 -1.64 3.17
CA ILE A 79 12.35 -1.66 4.48
C ILE A 79 11.20 -0.63 4.57
N ALA A 80 11.19 0.38 3.70
CA ALA A 80 10.17 1.42 3.70
C ALA A 80 8.90 0.95 2.99
N PHE A 81 9.01 0.23 1.87
CA PHE A 81 7.86 -0.32 1.16
C PHE A 81 7.40 -1.65 1.77
N GLN A 82 6.36 -1.62 2.59
CA GLN A 82 5.85 -2.78 3.34
C GLN A 82 4.31 -2.93 3.30
N PRO A 83 3.64 -2.84 2.14
CA PRO A 83 2.16 -2.90 2.05
C PRO A 83 1.56 -4.24 2.48
N PHE A 84 2.36 -5.31 2.46
CA PHE A 84 1.99 -6.65 2.92
C PHE A 84 2.67 -7.03 4.24
N GLY A 85 3.22 -6.05 4.96
CA GLY A 85 4.09 -6.28 6.11
C GLY A 85 5.45 -6.85 5.70
N MET A 86 6.29 -7.12 6.71
CA MET A 86 7.67 -7.55 6.52
C MET A 86 8.07 -8.67 7.49
N GLY A 87 9.07 -9.45 7.08
CA GLY A 87 9.61 -10.56 7.86
C GLY A 87 8.75 -11.83 7.79
N PRO A 88 8.97 -12.80 8.70
CA PRO A 88 8.36 -14.14 8.64
C PRO A 88 6.84 -14.18 8.88
N ARG A 89 6.24 -13.04 9.23
CA ARG A 89 4.80 -12.87 9.46
C ARG A 89 4.21 -11.82 8.51
N ASN A 90 4.77 -11.70 7.31
CA ASN A 90 4.16 -10.93 6.23
C ASN A 90 2.89 -11.65 5.71
N CYS A 91 2.14 -10.97 4.84
CA CYS A 91 0.90 -11.50 4.29
C CYS A 91 1.15 -12.77 3.47
N VAL A 92 0.61 -13.90 3.94
CA VAL A 92 0.67 -15.18 3.22
C VAL A 92 -0.05 -15.14 1.87
N GLY A 93 -1.05 -14.26 1.73
CA GLY A 93 -1.84 -14.08 0.51
C GLY A 93 -1.22 -13.13 -0.52
N MET A 94 -0.03 -12.55 -0.27
CA MET A 94 0.57 -11.52 -1.14
C MET A 94 0.61 -11.91 -2.62
N LYS A 95 1.10 -13.12 -2.92
CA LYS A 95 1.24 -13.58 -4.32
C LYS A 95 -0.11 -13.78 -4.99
N LEU A 96 -1.09 -14.31 -4.26
CA LEU A 96 -2.45 -14.51 -4.77
C LEU A 96 -3.12 -13.16 -5.04
N ALA A 97 -3.08 -12.24 -4.07
CA ALA A 97 -3.69 -10.92 -4.21
C ALA A 97 -3.11 -10.13 -5.39
N LEU A 98 -1.77 -10.12 -5.55
CA LEU A 98 -1.14 -9.44 -6.68
C LEU A 98 -1.54 -10.06 -8.02
N LEU A 99 -1.67 -11.40 -8.10
CA LEU A 99 -2.13 -12.09 -9.30
C LEU A 99 -3.59 -11.75 -9.63
N GLU A 100 -4.48 -11.84 -8.64
CA GLU A 100 -5.91 -11.57 -8.81
C GLU A 100 -6.17 -10.12 -9.23
N VAL A 101 -5.50 -9.15 -8.58
CA VAL A 101 -5.64 -7.73 -8.92
C VAL A 101 -5.08 -7.44 -10.31
N ALA A 102 -3.89 -7.94 -10.64
CA ALA A 102 -3.30 -7.74 -11.97
C ALA A 102 -4.18 -8.35 -13.07
N TYR A 103 -4.67 -9.58 -12.87
CA TYR A 103 -5.57 -10.23 -13.83
C TYR A 103 -6.88 -9.45 -13.99
N THR A 104 -7.47 -8.98 -12.89
CA THR A 104 -8.72 -8.21 -12.91
C THR A 104 -8.54 -6.90 -13.67
N ILE A 105 -7.49 -6.13 -13.38
CA ILE A 105 -7.18 -4.87 -14.08
C ILE A 105 -7.00 -5.13 -15.57
N VAL A 106 -6.21 -6.15 -15.95
CA VAL A 106 -5.97 -6.48 -17.35
C VAL A 106 -7.27 -6.86 -18.06
N LYS A 107 -8.07 -7.76 -17.48
CA LYS A 107 -9.32 -8.20 -18.12
C LYS A 107 -10.32 -7.07 -18.27
N MET A 108 -10.47 -6.26 -17.25
CA MET A 108 -11.43 -5.18 -17.30
C MET A 108 -10.99 -4.03 -18.22
N THR A 109 -9.69 -3.71 -18.30
CA THR A 109 -9.19 -2.68 -19.23
C THR A 109 -9.25 -3.14 -20.70
N GLN A 110 -9.21 -4.46 -20.96
CA GLN A 110 -9.40 -5.02 -22.30
C GLN A 110 -10.85 -4.93 -22.82
N HIS A 111 -11.83 -4.85 -21.92
CA HIS A 111 -13.25 -4.91 -22.28
C HIS A 111 -14.02 -3.62 -21.98
N PHE A 112 -13.46 -2.73 -21.15
CA PHE A 112 -14.14 -1.52 -20.70
C PHE A 112 -13.17 -0.33 -20.68
N ARG A 113 -13.67 0.84 -21.08
CA ARG A 113 -13.10 2.13 -20.66
C ARG A 113 -13.66 2.49 -19.29
N TRP A 114 -12.79 2.94 -18.40
CA TRP A 114 -13.13 3.24 -17.01
C TRP A 114 -13.17 4.76 -16.81
N GLU A 115 -14.19 5.24 -16.11
CA GLU A 115 -14.32 6.64 -15.69
C GLU A 115 -14.67 6.69 -14.20
N LEU A 116 -14.19 7.72 -13.50
CA LEU A 116 -14.57 7.93 -12.11
C LEU A 116 -16.07 8.25 -12.03
N GLY A 117 -16.77 7.67 -11.06
CA GLY A 117 -18.12 8.14 -10.73
C GLY A 117 -18.07 9.55 -10.14
N ASP A 118 -19.18 10.30 -10.26
CA ASP A 118 -19.26 11.69 -9.80
C ASP A 118 -18.85 11.86 -8.33
N SER A 119 -19.18 10.87 -7.49
CA SER A 119 -18.81 10.84 -6.08
C SER A 119 -17.32 10.67 -5.80
N GLN A 120 -16.51 10.36 -6.82
CA GLN A 120 -15.06 10.18 -6.74
C GLN A 120 -14.27 11.35 -7.35
N LEU A 121 -14.95 12.34 -7.92
CA LEU A 121 -14.29 13.54 -8.44
C LEU A 121 -13.73 14.40 -7.28
N GLY A 122 -12.58 15.02 -7.53
CA GLY A 122 -11.85 15.84 -6.56
C GLY A 122 -11.04 15.01 -5.57
N GLU A 123 -10.99 15.46 -4.30
CA GLU A 123 -10.31 14.71 -3.25
C GLU A 123 -11.04 13.41 -2.93
N MET A 124 -10.28 12.33 -2.74
CA MET A 124 -10.81 11.03 -2.33
C MET A 124 -10.50 10.81 -0.84
N PRO A 125 -11.39 11.24 0.07
CA PRO A 125 -11.24 10.92 1.48
C PRO A 125 -11.27 9.39 1.67
N MET A 126 -10.35 8.89 2.48
CA MET A 126 -10.31 7.48 2.86
C MET A 126 -10.85 7.32 4.28
N GLU A 127 -11.66 6.30 4.47
CA GLU A 127 -12.18 5.84 5.75
C GLU A 127 -11.62 4.47 6.10
N GLN A 128 -11.85 4.05 7.34
CA GLN A 128 -11.47 2.74 7.81
C GLN A 128 -12.73 1.90 8.07
N TYR A 129 -12.91 0.84 7.27
CA TYR A 129 -13.94 -0.17 7.47
C TYR A 129 -13.32 -1.41 8.13
N GLY A 130 -13.47 -1.50 9.45
CA GLY A 130 -12.83 -2.55 10.25
C GLY A 130 -11.30 -2.44 10.20
N ALA A 131 -10.65 -3.49 9.68
CA ALA A 131 -9.19 -3.53 9.53
C ALA A 131 -8.70 -2.99 8.17
N SER A 132 -9.60 -2.53 7.30
CA SER A 132 -9.28 -2.13 5.93
C SER A 132 -9.54 -0.65 5.65
N SER A 133 -8.70 -0.02 4.83
CA SER A 133 -8.98 1.30 4.27
C SER A 133 -9.94 1.19 3.06
N THR A 134 -10.85 2.16 2.92
CA THR A 134 -11.82 2.25 1.83
C THR A 134 -12.05 3.71 1.44
N PRO A 135 -12.40 4.03 0.19
CA PRO A 135 -12.91 5.36 -0.13
C PRO A 135 -14.15 5.66 0.72
N ALA A 136 -14.17 6.80 1.41
CA ALA A 136 -15.25 7.23 2.29
C ALA A 136 -16.59 7.33 1.56
N ARG A 137 -16.51 7.75 0.29
CA ARG A 137 -17.66 7.90 -0.60
C ARG A 137 -17.95 6.63 -1.39
N GLY A 138 -17.32 5.48 -1.08
CA GLY A 138 -17.42 4.21 -1.81
C GLY A 138 -16.61 4.17 -3.11
N PRO A 139 -16.25 2.98 -3.65
CA PRO A 139 -15.38 2.85 -4.82
C PRO A 139 -16.16 2.91 -6.16
N TRP A 140 -16.91 3.99 -6.39
CA TRP A 140 -17.81 4.06 -7.54
C TRP A 140 -17.06 4.38 -8.84
N ILE A 141 -17.14 3.45 -9.80
CA ILE A 141 -16.51 3.53 -11.11
C ILE A 141 -17.59 3.31 -12.17
N VAL A 142 -17.55 4.10 -13.23
CA VAL A 142 -18.39 3.93 -14.43
C VAL A 142 -17.60 3.14 -15.46
N PHE A 143 -18.20 2.05 -15.95
CA PHE A 143 -17.61 1.21 -16.98
C PHE A 143 -18.35 1.37 -18.30
N HIS A 144 -17.63 1.75 -19.34
CA HIS A 144 -18.13 1.84 -20.71
C HIS A 144 -17.60 0.65 -21.50
N LYS A 145 -18.48 -0.21 -21.99
CA LYS A 145 -18.07 -1.35 -22.82
C LYS A 145 -17.41 -0.85 -24.12
N LEU A 146 -16.28 -1.45 -24.47
CA LEU A 146 -15.57 -1.20 -25.73
C LEU A 146 -16.28 -1.86 -26.92
#